data_AF-A0A1G6XCY9-F1
#
_entry.id   AF-A0A1G6XCY9-F1
#
_cell.length_a   1.000
_cell.length_b   1.000
_cell.length_c   1.000
_cell.angle_alpha   90.00
_cell.angle_beta   90.00
_cell.angle_gamma   90.00
#
_symmetry.space_group_name_H-M   'P 1'
#
loop_
_entity.id
_entity.type
_entity.pdbx_description
1 polymer ?
#
loop_
_entity_poly.entity_id
_entity_poly.type
_entity_poly.pdbx_seq_one_letter_code
_entity_poly.pdbx_strand_id
1 'polypeptide(L)'
;MNSTIKKTVFAIAILLTCSFLRASAQVTPTTTDVSLFCKGSDLTFPAPAPGENWIVRFSTTATTTPSTVITLVGGNKIAAADLQNGYYYLSSKATAAGSCESEMQQIPVYVLKPLVPDFAAANFCVEAPLTQVGTIINPEDPTITTLAYQWYTVTGSAETAIAGATSKDYTPVSPTVGTTKYRLKVGYVIGGNKYCPQTVDHDVVVSAKPTKPTLTPAQISGTANAVTF
;
A
#
# COMPACT_ATOMS: atom_id res chain seq x y z
N MET A 1 -32.34 -83.74 5.27
CA MET A 1 -32.21 -82.60 6.19
C MET A 1 -30.89 -81.90 5.91
N ASN A 2 -30.91 -80.86 5.07
CA ASN A 2 -29.76 -79.98 4.83
C ASN A 2 -30.25 -78.53 4.97
N SER A 3 -29.85 -77.87 6.04
CA SER A 3 -30.19 -76.49 6.37
C SER A 3 -29.17 -75.56 5.70
N THR A 4 -29.60 -74.79 4.70
CA THR A 4 -28.76 -73.84 3.97
C THR A 4 -28.92 -72.45 4.57
N ILE A 5 -27.86 -72.00 5.23
CA ILE A 5 -27.69 -70.67 5.84
C ILE A 5 -27.67 -69.60 4.73
N LYS A 6 -28.66 -68.71 4.70
CA LYS A 6 -28.66 -67.51 3.84
C LYS A 6 -27.89 -66.38 4.56
N LYS A 7 -26.71 -66.04 4.02
CA LYS A 7 -25.91 -64.88 4.46
C LYS A 7 -26.53 -63.60 3.90
N THR A 8 -27.04 -62.76 4.79
CA THR A 8 -27.52 -61.41 4.47
C THR A 8 -26.31 -60.48 4.35
N VAL A 9 -26.01 -60.02 3.13
CA VAL A 9 -24.96 -59.01 2.87
C VAL A 9 -25.59 -57.63 3.08
N PHE A 10 -25.20 -56.96 4.15
CA PHE A 10 -25.54 -55.56 4.41
C PHE A 10 -24.62 -54.67 3.55
N ALA A 11 -25.17 -54.06 2.50
CA ALA A 11 -24.44 -53.08 1.69
C ALA A 11 -24.42 -51.74 2.44
N ILE A 12 -23.26 -51.36 2.97
CA ILE A 12 -23.02 -50.04 3.56
C ILE A 12 -22.86 -49.06 2.39
N ALA A 13 -23.92 -48.29 2.10
CA ALA A 13 -23.85 -47.15 1.22
C ALA A 13 -23.07 -46.02 1.92
N ILE A 14 -21.78 -45.91 1.61
CA ILE A 14 -20.95 -44.77 2.00
C ILE A 14 -21.41 -43.58 1.17
N LEU A 15 -22.29 -42.76 1.74
CA LEU A 15 -22.56 -41.40 1.25
C LEU A 15 -21.26 -40.59 1.39
N LEU A 16 -20.46 -40.55 0.32
CA LEU A 16 -19.45 -39.50 0.15
C LEU A 16 -20.21 -38.18 -0.08
N THR A 17 -20.60 -37.53 1.00
CA THR A 17 -20.84 -36.09 0.95
C THR A 17 -19.48 -35.45 0.70
N CYS A 18 -19.16 -35.21 -0.57
CA CYS A 18 -18.21 -34.17 -0.96
C CYS A 18 -18.76 -32.87 -0.41
N SER A 19 -18.41 -32.57 0.84
CA SER A 19 -18.39 -31.21 1.35
C SER A 19 -17.45 -30.47 0.42
N PHE A 20 -18.01 -29.86 -0.63
CA PHE A 20 -17.35 -28.79 -1.34
C PHE A 20 -16.95 -27.82 -0.24
N LEU A 21 -15.66 -27.80 0.10
CA LEU A 21 -15.02 -26.63 0.63
C LEU A 21 -15.29 -25.57 -0.43
N ARG A 22 -16.42 -24.87 -0.29
CA ARG A 22 -16.61 -23.57 -0.90
C ARG A 22 -15.59 -22.73 -0.16
N ALA A 23 -14.33 -22.78 -0.63
CA ALA A 23 -13.40 -21.70 -0.41
C ALA A 23 -14.13 -20.48 -0.99
N SER A 24 -14.84 -19.78 -0.12
CA SER A 24 -15.46 -18.52 -0.44
C SER A 24 -14.32 -17.61 -0.83
N ALA A 25 -14.08 -17.50 -2.14
CA ALA A 25 -12.92 -16.83 -2.69
C ALA A 25 -12.98 -15.38 -2.19
N GLN A 26 -12.14 -15.07 -1.21
CA GLN A 26 -11.96 -13.71 -0.72
C GLN A 26 -11.16 -12.97 -1.77
N VAL A 27 -11.51 -11.71 -2.04
CA VAL A 27 -10.75 -10.90 -2.98
C VAL A 27 -9.34 -10.66 -2.44
N THR A 28 -8.35 -10.85 -3.31
CA THR A 28 -6.95 -10.59 -3.07
C THR A 28 -6.41 -9.58 -4.10
N PRO A 29 -5.25 -8.96 -3.86
CA PRO A 29 -4.63 -8.04 -4.82
C PRO A 29 -4.26 -8.70 -6.16
N THR A 30 -4.25 -10.03 -6.23
CA THR A 30 -3.95 -10.83 -7.42
C THR A 30 -5.19 -11.50 -8.00
N THR A 31 -6.38 -11.20 -7.49
CA THR A 31 -7.64 -11.70 -8.07
C THR A 31 -7.76 -11.18 -9.50
N THR A 32 -8.18 -12.04 -10.43
CA THR A 32 -8.40 -11.65 -11.82
C THR A 32 -9.36 -10.47 -11.90
N ASP A 33 -9.01 -9.48 -12.73
CA ASP A 33 -9.77 -8.23 -12.95
C ASP A 33 -10.04 -7.41 -11.66
N VAL A 34 -9.24 -7.61 -10.61
CA VAL A 34 -9.37 -6.83 -9.38
C VAL A 34 -9.09 -5.35 -9.63
N SER A 35 -10.02 -4.52 -9.20
CA SER A 35 -9.85 -3.08 -9.16
C SER A 35 -9.19 -2.70 -7.84
N LEU A 36 -7.99 -2.13 -7.91
CA LEU A 36 -7.21 -1.69 -6.76
C LEU A 36 -7.54 -0.23 -6.42
N PHE A 37 -7.81 0.04 -5.16
CA PHE A 37 -8.07 1.38 -4.63
C PHE A 37 -7.18 1.66 -3.45
N CYS A 38 -6.90 2.94 -3.21
CA CYS A 38 -6.24 3.36 -1.97
C CYS A 38 -7.29 3.64 -0.91
N LYS A 39 -6.92 3.43 0.36
CA LYS A 39 -7.79 3.85 1.46
C LYS A 39 -8.15 5.34 1.32
N GLY A 40 -9.44 5.64 1.35
CA GLY A 40 -9.95 7.00 1.15
C GLY A 40 -10.34 7.35 -0.29
N SER A 41 -10.15 6.44 -1.26
CA SER A 41 -10.64 6.62 -2.63
C SER A 41 -12.12 6.25 -2.77
N ASP A 42 -12.85 7.00 -3.59
CA ASP A 42 -14.19 6.62 -4.06
C ASP A 42 -14.10 5.65 -5.24
N LEU A 43 -15.18 4.90 -5.49
CA LEU A 43 -15.40 4.20 -6.75
C LEU A 43 -16.52 4.91 -7.52
N THR A 44 -16.22 5.40 -8.73
CA THR A 44 -17.20 6.12 -9.56
C THR A 44 -17.47 5.34 -10.84
N PHE A 45 -18.73 5.00 -11.07
CA PHE A 45 -19.22 4.41 -12.31
C PHE A 45 -19.49 5.49 -13.36
N PRO A 46 -19.47 5.13 -14.66
CA PRO A 46 -20.04 5.99 -15.69
C PRO A 46 -21.47 6.39 -15.37
N ALA A 47 -21.93 7.51 -15.93
CA ALA A 47 -23.34 7.89 -15.80
C ALA A 47 -24.23 6.76 -16.38
N PRO A 48 -25.35 6.41 -15.72
CA PRO A 48 -26.31 5.48 -16.29
C PRO A 48 -26.93 6.06 -17.56
N ALA A 49 -27.49 5.20 -18.41
CA ALA A 49 -28.21 5.65 -19.60
C ALA A 49 -29.41 6.54 -19.19
N PRO A 50 -29.86 7.47 -20.05
CA PRO A 50 -30.99 8.34 -19.74
C PRO A 50 -32.23 7.54 -19.34
N GLY A 51 -32.79 7.85 -18.16
CA GLY A 51 -33.96 7.15 -17.63
C GLY A 51 -33.65 5.85 -16.87
N GLU A 52 -32.38 5.51 -16.67
CA GLU A 52 -31.93 4.38 -15.86
C GLU A 52 -31.22 4.82 -14.58
N ASN A 53 -31.26 3.95 -13.56
CA ASN A 53 -30.50 4.09 -12.33
C ASN A 53 -29.58 2.89 -12.13
N TRP A 54 -28.40 3.14 -11.55
CA TRP A 54 -27.54 2.08 -11.04
C TRP A 54 -28.08 1.54 -9.72
N ILE A 55 -27.98 0.23 -9.55
CA ILE A 55 -28.20 -0.47 -8.30
C ILE A 55 -26.92 -1.26 -8.02
N VAL A 56 -26.33 -1.04 -6.85
CA VAL A 56 -25.10 -1.72 -6.44
C VAL A 56 -25.36 -2.53 -5.19
N ARG A 57 -24.92 -3.78 -5.22
CA ARG A 57 -24.89 -4.65 -4.04
C ARG A 57 -23.46 -5.06 -3.71
N PHE A 58 -23.25 -5.46 -2.47
CA PHE A 58 -21.95 -5.85 -1.95
C PHE A 58 -22.01 -7.24 -1.31
N SER A 59 -20.92 -7.98 -1.43
CA SER A 59 -20.64 -9.18 -0.66
C SER A 59 -19.14 -9.27 -0.36
N THR A 60 -18.78 -9.75 0.84
CA THR A 60 -17.38 -9.99 1.20
C THR A 60 -16.76 -11.15 0.41
N THR A 61 -17.60 -12.06 -0.10
CA THR A 61 -17.21 -13.25 -0.85
C THR A 61 -17.99 -13.34 -2.15
N ALA A 62 -17.41 -13.91 -3.20
CA ALA A 62 -18.11 -14.08 -4.47
C ALA A 62 -19.42 -14.88 -4.30
N THR A 63 -20.52 -14.36 -4.86
CA THR A 63 -21.87 -14.93 -4.76
C THR A 63 -22.72 -14.52 -5.98
N THR A 64 -23.75 -15.30 -6.28
CA THR A 64 -24.76 -14.97 -7.28
C THR A 64 -26.00 -14.29 -6.68
N THR A 65 -26.13 -14.27 -5.35
CA THR A 65 -27.28 -13.69 -4.64
C THR A 65 -26.84 -12.65 -3.59
N PRO A 66 -26.18 -11.56 -4.00
CA PRO A 66 -25.80 -10.48 -3.09
C PRO A 66 -27.06 -9.76 -2.59
N SER A 67 -27.12 -9.44 -1.30
CA SER A 67 -28.30 -8.81 -0.68
C SER A 67 -28.03 -7.44 -0.04
N THR A 68 -26.78 -7.12 0.28
CA THR A 68 -26.40 -5.84 0.88
C THR A 68 -26.38 -4.75 -0.18
N VAL A 69 -27.32 -3.81 -0.14
CA VAL A 69 -27.36 -2.68 -1.08
C VAL A 69 -26.41 -1.57 -0.63
N ILE A 70 -25.70 -0.97 -1.58
CA ILE A 70 -24.84 0.20 -1.36
C ILE A 70 -25.55 1.45 -1.86
N THR A 71 -25.63 2.48 -1.03
CA THR A 71 -26.19 3.77 -1.42
C THR A 71 -25.18 4.54 -2.27
N LEU A 72 -25.60 4.97 -3.46
CA LEU A 72 -24.75 5.73 -4.36
C LEU A 72 -24.89 7.24 -4.12
N VAL A 73 -23.78 7.93 -3.95
CA VAL A 73 -23.70 9.39 -3.97
C VAL A 73 -23.85 9.86 -5.42
N GLY A 74 -24.78 10.78 -5.67
CA GLY A 74 -25.03 11.31 -7.02
C GLY A 74 -25.51 10.26 -8.04
N GLY A 75 -25.94 9.07 -7.58
CA GLY A 75 -26.46 8.00 -8.43
C GLY A 75 -25.42 7.14 -9.15
N ASN A 76 -24.12 7.43 -9.03
CA ASN A 76 -23.06 6.67 -9.72
C ASN A 76 -21.75 6.53 -8.93
N LYS A 77 -21.70 6.90 -7.65
CA LYS A 77 -20.48 6.86 -6.85
C LYS A 77 -20.69 6.10 -5.54
N ILE A 78 -19.79 5.16 -5.25
CA ILE A 78 -19.61 4.58 -3.92
C ILE A 78 -18.61 5.48 -3.18
N ALA A 79 -19.05 6.04 -2.05
CA ALA A 79 -18.19 6.89 -1.23
C ALA A 79 -17.06 6.07 -0.60
N ALA A 80 -15.91 6.72 -0.37
CA ALA A 80 -14.75 6.11 0.27
C ALA A 80 -15.03 5.47 1.65
N ALA A 81 -16.05 5.96 2.36
CA ALA A 81 -16.48 5.40 3.64
C ALA A 81 -17.12 4.01 3.50
N ASP A 82 -17.80 3.76 2.38
CA ASP A 82 -18.50 2.51 2.07
C ASP A 82 -17.66 1.56 1.20
N LEU A 83 -16.56 2.06 0.63
CA LEU A 83 -15.66 1.26 -0.19
C LEU A 83 -14.74 0.39 0.67
N GLN A 84 -14.95 -0.92 0.56
CA GLN A 84 -14.24 -1.98 1.28
C GLN A 84 -13.89 -3.17 0.38
N ASN A 85 -13.01 -4.05 0.88
CA ASN A 85 -12.59 -5.27 0.18
C ASN A 85 -13.77 -6.24 0.02
N GLY A 86 -14.03 -6.64 -1.22
CA GLY A 86 -15.00 -7.67 -1.54
C GLY A 86 -15.42 -7.60 -3.00
N TYR A 87 -16.65 -8.02 -3.26
CA TYR A 87 -17.26 -8.06 -4.58
C TYR A 87 -18.45 -7.12 -4.61
N TYR A 88 -18.43 -6.21 -5.58
CA TYR A 88 -19.56 -5.34 -5.88
C TYR A 88 -20.31 -5.89 -7.08
N TYR A 89 -21.62 -5.76 -7.06
CA TYR A 89 -22.52 -6.28 -8.08
C TYR A 89 -23.32 -5.10 -8.61
N LEU A 90 -22.98 -4.67 -9.81
CA LEU A 90 -23.62 -3.54 -10.48
C LEU A 90 -24.72 -4.06 -11.41
N SER A 91 -25.89 -3.44 -11.35
CA SER A 91 -27.02 -3.70 -12.24
C SER A 91 -27.69 -2.37 -12.57
N SER A 92 -28.41 -2.29 -13.69
CA SER A 92 -29.25 -1.12 -14.02
C SER A 92 -30.74 -1.47 -13.94
N LYS A 93 -31.53 -0.43 -13.74
CA LYS A 93 -32.99 -0.52 -13.81
C LYS A 93 -33.57 0.78 -14.36
N ALA A 94 -34.47 0.66 -15.33
CA ALA A 94 -35.22 1.79 -15.84
C ALA A 94 -36.15 2.39 -14.76
N THR A 95 -36.37 3.70 -14.84
CA THR A 95 -37.22 4.47 -13.92
C THR A 95 -38.72 4.21 -14.11
N ALA A 96 -39.11 3.59 -15.23
CA ALA A 96 -40.50 3.23 -15.50
C ALA A 96 -41.03 2.19 -14.50
N ALA A 97 -42.28 2.35 -14.08
CA ALA A 97 -42.92 1.41 -13.17
C ALA A 97 -43.02 0.01 -13.80
N GLY A 98 -42.68 -1.03 -13.03
CA GLY A 98 -42.72 -2.42 -13.49
C GLY A 98 -41.49 -2.87 -14.29
N SER A 99 -40.47 -2.02 -14.49
CA SER A 99 -39.23 -2.44 -15.16
C SER A 99 -38.50 -3.54 -14.38
N CYS A 100 -37.93 -4.49 -15.13
CA CYS A 100 -37.01 -5.49 -14.60
C CYS A 100 -35.63 -4.86 -14.31
N GLU A 101 -34.92 -5.44 -13.35
CA GLU A 101 -33.50 -5.17 -13.15
C GLU A 101 -32.67 -5.98 -14.15
N SER A 102 -31.54 -5.45 -14.59
CA SER A 102 -30.62 -6.17 -15.46
C SER A 102 -29.92 -7.33 -14.74
N GLU A 103 -29.23 -8.17 -15.51
CA GLU A 103 -28.20 -9.04 -14.96
C GLU A 103 -27.12 -8.22 -14.23
N MET A 104 -26.46 -8.84 -13.25
CA MET A 104 -25.44 -8.20 -12.44
C MET A 104 -24.04 -8.41 -13.03
N GLN A 105 -23.27 -7.34 -13.16
CA GLN A 105 -21.82 -7.38 -13.38
C GLN A 105 -21.11 -7.48 -12.02
N GLN A 106 -20.28 -8.51 -11.86
CA GLN A 106 -19.41 -8.64 -10.68
C GLN A 106 -18.13 -7.81 -10.86
N ILE A 107 -17.74 -7.10 -9.81
CA ILE A 107 -16.57 -6.22 -9.76
C ILE A 107 -15.77 -6.53 -8.49
N PRO A 108 -14.65 -7.27 -8.58
CA PRO A 108 -13.77 -7.49 -7.45
C PRO A 108 -13.02 -6.18 -7.10
N VAL A 109 -13.06 -5.79 -5.83
CA VAL A 109 -12.46 -4.55 -5.33
C VAL A 109 -11.56 -4.85 -4.15
N TYR A 110 -10.33 -4.35 -4.21
CA TYR A 110 -9.38 -4.41 -3.10
C TYR A 110 -8.90 -3.00 -2.74
N VAL A 111 -9.16 -2.59 -1.50
CA VAL A 111 -8.73 -1.32 -0.91
C VAL A 111 -7.45 -1.56 -0.11
N LEU A 112 -6.34 -1.02 -0.62
CA LEU A 112 -5.03 -1.09 -0.01
C LEU A 112 -4.98 -0.25 1.27
N LYS A 113 -4.51 -0.87 2.34
CA LYS A 113 -4.22 -0.19 3.61
C LYS A 113 -3.02 0.76 3.44
N PRO A 114 -3.04 1.95 4.06
CA PRO A 114 -1.95 2.91 3.90
C PRO A 114 -0.66 2.40 4.54
N LEU A 115 0.46 2.51 3.82
CA LEU A 115 1.79 2.33 4.39
C LEU A 115 2.05 3.39 5.47
N VAL A 116 2.87 3.06 6.47
CA VAL A 116 3.31 4.06 7.44
C VAL A 116 4.83 4.21 7.31
N PRO A 117 5.31 5.12 6.44
CA PRO A 117 6.72 5.43 6.34
C PRO A 117 7.16 6.35 7.49
N ASP A 118 8.39 6.12 7.93
CA ASP A 118 9.17 7.05 8.73
C ASP A 118 10.64 6.93 8.31
N PHE A 119 11.49 7.85 8.75
CA PHE A 119 12.93 7.64 8.68
C PHE A 119 13.65 8.35 9.83
N ALA A 120 14.70 7.71 10.34
CA ALA A 120 15.59 8.33 11.31
C ALA A 120 16.48 9.35 10.59
N ALA A 121 16.17 10.63 10.80
CA ALA A 121 16.97 11.74 10.30
C ALA A 121 18.28 11.88 11.11
N ALA A 122 19.41 11.97 10.41
CA ALA A 122 20.73 12.13 10.99
C ALA A 122 21.38 13.40 10.47
N ASN A 123 21.68 14.34 11.37
CA ASN A 123 22.46 15.54 11.08
C ASN A 123 23.93 15.16 10.85
N PHE A 124 24.61 15.84 9.94
CA PHE A 124 25.98 15.49 9.58
C PHE A 124 26.83 16.68 9.16
N CYS A 125 28.15 16.50 9.18
CA CYS A 125 29.09 17.47 8.60
C CYS A 125 29.13 17.33 7.08
N VAL A 126 29.26 18.43 6.35
CA VAL A 126 29.28 18.46 4.88
C VAL A 126 30.30 17.49 4.25
N GLU A 127 31.41 17.19 4.94
CA GLU A 127 32.45 16.26 4.47
C GLU A 127 32.22 14.79 4.86
N ALA A 128 31.22 14.50 5.70
CA ALA A 128 30.90 13.16 6.19
C ALA A 128 29.38 12.93 6.23
N PRO A 129 28.71 12.79 5.07
CA PRO A 129 27.27 12.55 5.02
C PRO A 129 26.87 11.28 5.78
N LEU A 130 25.81 11.37 6.57
CA LEU A 130 25.22 10.22 7.26
C LEU A 130 23.98 9.72 6.53
N THR A 131 23.76 8.42 6.59
CA THR A 131 22.59 7.76 6.02
C THR A 131 21.33 8.11 6.82
N GLN A 132 20.29 8.51 6.11
CA GLN A 132 18.93 8.66 6.60
C GLN A 132 18.24 7.29 6.49
N VAL A 133 17.90 6.69 7.62
CA VAL A 133 17.49 5.28 7.68
C VAL A 133 15.96 5.17 7.67
N GLY A 134 15.41 4.67 6.57
CA GLY A 134 13.97 4.48 6.39
C GLY A 134 13.42 3.31 7.19
N THR A 135 12.23 3.48 7.76
CA THR A 135 11.44 2.46 8.44
C THR A 135 10.03 2.46 7.86
N ILE A 136 9.56 1.30 7.41
CA ILE A 136 8.23 1.18 6.80
C ILE A 136 7.43 0.13 7.55
N ILE A 137 6.27 0.52 8.08
CA ILE A 137 5.27 -0.44 8.54
C ILE A 137 4.37 -0.77 7.35
N ASN A 138 4.37 -2.05 6.97
CA ASN A 138 3.56 -2.57 5.88
C ASN A 138 2.37 -3.40 6.41
N PRO A 139 1.15 -2.83 6.43
CA PRO A 139 -0.05 -3.54 6.91
C PRO A 139 -0.63 -4.57 5.92
N GLU A 140 -0.04 -4.70 4.73
CA GLU A 140 -0.37 -5.73 3.73
C GLU A 140 0.63 -6.91 3.77
N ASP A 141 1.65 -6.90 4.63
CA ASP A 141 2.55 -8.05 4.81
C ASP A 141 1.77 -9.27 5.37
N PRO A 142 1.93 -10.50 4.83
CA PRO A 142 2.86 -10.90 3.76
C PRO A 142 2.24 -10.94 2.35
N THR A 143 1.03 -10.43 2.14
CA THR A 143 0.31 -10.52 0.85
C THR A 143 0.92 -9.62 -0.23
N ILE A 144 1.37 -8.42 0.14
CA ILE A 144 2.08 -7.49 -0.73
C ILE A 144 3.34 -7.04 -0.01
N THR A 145 4.51 -7.48 -0.49
CA THR A 145 5.81 -7.18 0.18
C THR A 145 6.70 -6.26 -0.65
N THR A 146 6.48 -6.16 -1.97
CA THR A 146 7.28 -5.32 -2.85
C THR A 146 6.85 -3.85 -2.75
N LEU A 147 7.80 -2.99 -2.37
CA LEU A 147 7.61 -1.55 -2.24
C LEU A 147 8.54 -0.79 -3.20
N ALA A 148 8.10 0.39 -3.63
CA ALA A 148 8.92 1.33 -4.39
C ALA A 148 9.20 2.58 -3.54
N TYR A 149 10.42 3.09 -3.62
CA TYR A 149 10.88 4.26 -2.87
C TYR A 149 11.33 5.36 -3.82
N GLN A 150 11.17 6.61 -3.39
CA GLN A 150 11.79 7.76 -4.03
C GLN A 150 12.02 8.86 -2.99
N TRP A 151 13.24 9.38 -2.95
CA TRP A 151 13.59 10.53 -2.11
C TRP A 151 13.48 11.87 -2.85
N TYR A 152 13.13 12.91 -2.11
CA TYR A 152 12.96 14.27 -2.59
C TYR A 152 13.60 15.26 -1.61
N THR A 153 13.98 16.43 -2.11
CA THR A 153 14.13 17.64 -1.28
C THR A 153 12.88 18.49 -1.39
N VAL A 154 12.55 19.23 -0.32
CA VAL A 154 11.37 20.10 -0.28
C VAL A 154 11.80 21.52 0.09
N THR A 155 11.40 22.48 -0.74
CA THR A 155 11.63 23.92 -0.52
C THR A 155 10.29 24.64 -0.60
N GLY A 156 9.77 25.09 0.55
CA GLY A 156 8.40 25.62 0.63
C GLY A 156 7.38 24.55 0.25
N SER A 157 6.60 24.80 -0.81
CA SER A 157 5.65 23.83 -1.39
C SER A 157 6.23 23.02 -2.56
N ALA A 158 7.43 23.35 -3.04
CA ALA A 158 8.05 22.67 -4.17
C ALA A 158 8.79 21.42 -3.70
N GLU A 159 8.51 20.28 -4.33
CA GLU A 159 9.28 19.04 -4.15
C GLU A 159 10.15 18.78 -5.38
N THR A 160 11.41 18.39 -5.15
CA THR A 160 12.37 18.07 -6.22
C THR A 160 12.86 16.64 -6.02
N ALA A 161 12.67 15.79 -7.03
CA ALA A 161 13.11 14.40 -6.96
C ALA A 161 14.63 14.31 -6.95
N ILE A 162 15.18 13.50 -6.04
CA ILE A 162 16.60 13.18 -6.01
C ILE A 162 16.83 12.03 -6.97
N ALA A 163 17.44 12.32 -8.12
CA ALA A 163 17.65 11.33 -9.18
C ALA A 163 18.39 10.09 -8.65
N GLY A 164 17.85 8.91 -8.96
CA GLY A 164 18.43 7.61 -8.58
C GLY A 164 18.21 7.18 -7.13
N ALA A 165 17.71 8.04 -6.25
CA ALA A 165 17.46 7.72 -4.84
C ALA A 165 16.18 6.88 -4.67
N THR A 166 16.27 5.60 -5.03
CA THR A 166 15.15 4.64 -5.10
C THR A 166 15.22 3.52 -4.05
N SER A 167 16.09 3.69 -3.06
CA SER A 167 16.26 2.78 -1.93
C SER A 167 15.49 3.27 -0.70
N LYS A 168 15.18 2.34 0.21
CA LYS A 168 14.57 2.65 1.53
C LYS A 168 15.40 3.65 2.32
N ASP A 169 16.72 3.49 2.29
CA ASP A 169 17.68 4.36 2.97
C ASP A 169 18.35 5.30 1.96
N TYR A 170 18.72 6.50 2.42
CA TYR A 170 19.36 7.49 1.56
C TYR A 170 20.52 8.19 2.27
N THR A 171 21.67 8.22 1.61
CA THR A 171 22.82 9.02 2.03
C THR A 171 22.94 10.21 1.07
N PRO A 172 22.83 11.46 1.55
CA PRO A 172 22.98 12.64 0.71
C PRO A 172 24.32 12.68 -0.03
N VAL A 173 24.26 12.98 -1.33
CA VAL A 173 25.43 13.17 -2.19
C VAL A 173 25.57 14.66 -2.47
N SER A 174 26.77 15.20 -2.25
CA SER A 174 27.08 16.63 -2.41
C SER A 174 26.11 17.56 -1.64
N PRO A 175 25.95 17.37 -0.32
CA PRO A 175 25.04 18.18 0.47
C PRO A 175 25.51 19.64 0.57
N THR A 176 24.57 20.57 0.66
CA THR A 176 24.86 21.99 0.93
C THR A 176 24.70 22.27 2.41
N VAL A 177 25.61 23.06 2.99
CA VAL A 177 25.53 23.51 4.39
C VAL A 177 24.21 24.25 4.62
N GLY A 178 23.54 23.95 5.73
CA GLY A 178 22.24 24.50 6.07
C GLY A 178 21.25 23.42 6.47
N THR A 179 19.96 23.78 6.51
CA THR A 179 18.87 22.82 6.77
C THR A 179 18.21 22.43 5.46
N THR A 180 18.15 21.13 5.19
CA THR A 180 17.45 20.57 4.03
C THR A 180 16.31 19.70 4.51
N LYS A 181 15.08 19.96 4.03
CA LYS A 181 13.95 19.06 4.26
C LYS A 181 13.99 17.92 3.26
N TYR A 182 14.13 16.70 3.77
CA TYR A 182 14.04 15.49 2.96
C TYR A 182 12.65 14.87 3.08
N ARG A 183 12.15 14.36 1.97
CA ARG A 183 10.90 13.63 1.88
C ARG A 183 11.14 12.24 1.32
N LEU A 184 10.68 11.21 2.02
CA LEU A 184 10.60 9.85 1.51
C LEU A 184 9.18 9.58 1.03
N LYS A 185 9.03 9.19 -0.23
CA LYS A 185 7.78 8.62 -0.76
C LYS A 185 7.93 7.12 -0.92
N VAL A 186 6.94 6.36 -0.43
CA VAL A 186 6.87 4.90 -0.58
C VAL A 186 5.52 4.51 -1.16
N GLY A 187 5.45 3.48 -1.99
CA GLY A 187 4.19 2.91 -2.48
C GLY A 187 4.29 1.41 -2.74
N TYR A 188 3.14 0.73 -2.83
CA TYR A 188 3.08 -0.69 -3.17
C TYR A 188 3.43 -0.91 -4.63
N VAL A 189 4.07 -2.05 -4.93
CA VAL A 189 4.29 -2.52 -6.30
C VAL A 189 3.46 -3.78 -6.56
N ILE A 190 2.47 -3.67 -7.45
CA ILE A 190 1.57 -4.78 -7.81
C ILE A 190 1.52 -4.85 -9.33
N GLY A 191 1.89 -6.00 -9.90
CA GLY A 191 1.94 -6.17 -11.37
C GLY A 191 2.87 -5.18 -12.09
N GLY A 192 3.92 -4.67 -11.41
CA GLY A 192 4.85 -3.67 -11.95
C GLY A 192 4.39 -2.21 -11.82
N ASN A 193 3.14 -1.97 -11.45
CA ASN A 193 2.58 -0.64 -11.23
C ASN A 193 2.72 -0.21 -9.76
N LYS A 194 2.79 1.10 -9.53
CA LYS A 194 2.93 1.70 -8.19
C LYS A 194 1.60 2.23 -7.69
N TYR A 195 1.22 1.91 -6.45
CA TYR A 195 -0.06 2.29 -5.86
C TYR A 195 0.10 2.92 -4.48
N CYS A 196 -0.87 3.77 -4.13
CA CYS A 196 -1.10 4.32 -2.78
C CYS A 196 0.16 4.89 -2.13
N PRO A 197 0.78 5.90 -2.75
CA PRO A 197 1.98 6.50 -2.21
C PRO A 197 1.68 7.14 -0.86
N GLN A 198 2.60 6.97 0.09
CA GLN A 198 2.62 7.62 1.39
C GLN A 198 3.93 8.38 1.52
N THR A 199 3.92 9.47 2.28
CA THR A 199 5.04 10.41 2.36
C THR A 199 5.36 10.78 3.80
N VAL A 200 6.64 10.92 4.10
CA VAL A 200 7.13 11.44 5.39
C VAL A 200 8.25 12.44 5.13
N ASP A 201 8.29 13.49 5.94
CA ASP A 201 9.25 14.59 5.84
C ASP A 201 10.03 14.72 7.15
N HIS A 202 11.34 14.95 7.06
CA HIS A 202 12.17 15.40 8.19
C HIS A 202 13.20 16.44 7.74
N ASP A 203 13.54 17.34 8.65
CA ASP A 203 14.61 18.31 8.45
C ASP A 203 15.96 17.69 8.85
N VAL A 204 16.97 17.88 8.00
CA VAL A 204 18.35 17.44 8.24
C VAL A 204 19.27 18.65 8.18
N VAL A 205 20.07 18.82 9.24
CA VAL A 205 21.05 19.89 9.35
C VAL A 205 22.42 19.40 8.88
N VAL A 206 22.96 20.11 7.91
CA VAL A 206 24.30 19.92 7.36
C VAL A 206 25.21 21.02 7.91
N SER A 207 26.16 20.65 8.77
CA SER A 207 27.11 21.60 9.35
C SER A 207 28.32 21.82 8.45
N ALA A 208 28.87 23.04 8.48
CA ALA A 208 30.14 23.35 7.81
C ALA A 208 31.31 22.58 8.44
N LYS A 209 32.38 22.41 7.67
CA LYS A 209 33.67 21.95 8.20
C LYS A 209 34.15 22.91 9.29
N PRO A 210 34.64 22.41 10.45
CA PRO A 210 35.26 23.26 11.46
C PRO A 210 36.40 24.09 10.87
N THR A 211 36.56 25.32 11.34
CA THR A 211 37.71 26.16 10.96
C THR A 211 39.01 25.55 11.49
N LYS A 212 40.11 25.83 10.79
CA LYS A 212 41.44 25.45 11.26
C LYS A 212 41.65 25.92 12.72
N PRO A 213 42.18 25.06 13.62
CA PRO A 213 42.57 25.51 14.94
C PRO A 213 43.65 26.58 14.87
N THR A 214 43.50 27.66 15.63
CA THR A 214 44.52 28.71 15.77
C THR A 214 45.25 28.50 17.09
N LEU A 215 46.54 28.15 17.01
CA LEU A 215 47.44 28.06 18.16
C LEU A 215 48.50 29.14 18.03
N THR A 216 48.75 29.87 19.11
CA THR A 216 49.90 30.78 19.20
C THR A 216 51.10 30.04 19.81
N PRO A 217 52.35 30.37 19.44
CA PRO A 217 53.54 29.70 19.97
C PRO A 217 53.63 29.66 21.50
N ALA A 218 53.05 30.65 22.20
CA ALA A 218 52.99 30.71 23.65
C ALA A 218 52.10 29.63 24.30
N GLN A 219 51.22 28.98 23.53
CA GLN A 219 50.35 27.90 23.99
C GLN A 219 50.96 26.50 23.76
N ILE A 220 52.16 26.44 23.16
CA ILE A 220 52.85 25.20 22.83
C ILE A 220 53.96 24.97 23.87
N SER A 221 53.88 23.88 24.62
CA SER A 221 54.91 23.49 25.58
C SER A 221 55.81 22.38 25.03
N GLY A 222 57.13 22.54 25.17
CA GLY A 222 58.13 21.52 24.84
C GLY A 222 59.54 22.07 25.06
N THR A 223 60.49 21.19 25.40
CA THR A 223 61.91 21.55 25.55
C THR A 223 62.74 20.82 24.51
N ALA A 224 63.50 21.54 23.71
CA ALA A 224 64.55 20.95 22.88
C ALA A 224 65.80 20.75 23.74
N ASN A 225 66.30 19.53 23.83
CA ASN A 225 67.59 19.28 24.48
C ASN A 225 68.72 19.69 23.53
N ALA A 226 69.63 20.54 24.00
CA ALA A 226 70.83 20.86 23.25
C ALA A 226 71.74 19.63 23.18
N VAL A 227 72.25 19.31 21.99
CA VAL A 227 73.31 18.33 21.78
C VAL A 227 74.57 19.08 21.39
N THR A 228 75.69 18.81 22.05
CA THR A 228 77.01 19.30 21.66
C THR A 228 77.68 18.24 20.78
N PHE A 229 78.08 18.63 19.56
CA PHE A 229 78.91 17.83 18.66
C PHE A 229 80.40 18.06 18.93
#